data_AF-A0AAQ6A9K4-F1
#
_entry.id   AF-A0AAQ6A9K4-F1
#
_cell.length_a   1.000
_cell.length_b   1.000
_cell.length_c   1.000
_cell.angle_alpha   90.00
_cell.angle_beta   90.00
_cell.angle_gamma   90.00
#
_symmetry.space_group_name_H-M   'P 1'
#
loop_
_entity.id
_entity.type
_entity.pdbx_description
1 polymer ?
#
loop_
_entity_poly.entity_id
_entity_poly.type
_entity_poly.pdbx_seq_one_letter_code
_entity_poly.pdbx_strand_id
1 'polypeptide(L)'
;VNTSETKKLYSEKANMLVSVLVDVALGVLLMLWLYRDDHITMLANTLVPAADHVAKELDQLLQWLMGAPAGLKMNRALDQVLGRFFLYHIHLWISYIHLMSPFIEGILWYGGLSACLGLSFALSLLSDMVALFTFHIYCFYVYGARLYCLKIYGLSSLWRLFRGKKWNVLRQRVDSCSYDLDQLFIGTLLFTILLFLLPTTALYYLVFTLLRLVVVLFQGVLHLSVDFINSFPLFAVGLRICRSYRLAEGVKFRVLCDEPGVALHLLMEINPLKVSTVVQTYQTPTYSCYPRDSWLALVKKLFVGELIYPWRHKTTKAD
;
A
#
# COMPACT_ATOMS: atom_id res chain seq x y z
N VAL A 1 -25.05 3.20 37.95
CA VAL A 1 -23.82 3.00 37.13
C VAL A 1 -23.88 1.62 36.53
N ASN A 2 -23.93 1.51 35.21
CA ASN A 2 -24.28 0.27 34.50
C ASN A 2 -23.12 -0.74 34.60
N THR A 3 -23.31 -1.84 35.35
CA THR A 3 -22.26 -2.83 35.64
C THR A 3 -21.79 -3.62 34.41
N SER A 4 -22.57 -3.60 33.33
CA SER A 4 -22.21 -4.17 32.03
C SER A 4 -21.20 -3.32 31.26
N GLU A 5 -21.39 -2.00 31.25
CA GLU A 5 -20.49 -1.05 30.57
C GLU A 5 -19.11 -1.01 31.22
N THR A 6 -19.06 -1.02 32.55
CA THR A 6 -17.78 -1.05 33.28
C THR A 6 -17.00 -2.34 33.04
N LYS A 7 -17.68 -3.49 32.93
CA LYS A 7 -17.06 -4.78 32.57
C LYS A 7 -16.53 -4.77 31.14
N LYS A 8 -17.28 -4.19 30.19
CA LYS A 8 -16.86 -4.07 28.78
C LYS A 8 -15.61 -3.19 28.66
N LEU A 9 -15.63 -2.01 29.28
CA LEU A 9 -14.50 -1.09 29.29
C LEU A 9 -13.24 -1.74 29.93
N TYR A 10 -13.43 -2.51 31.00
CA TYR A 10 -12.33 -3.26 31.61
C TYR A 10 -11.72 -4.29 30.65
N SER A 11 -12.56 -5.09 29.97
CA SER A 11 -12.06 -6.06 28.98
C SER A 11 -11.36 -5.41 27.80
N GLU A 12 -11.83 -4.24 27.34
CA GLU A 12 -11.18 -3.48 26.27
C GLU A 12 -9.79 -2.97 26.70
N LYS A 13 -9.67 -2.36 27.90
CA LYS A 13 -8.39 -1.90 28.43
C LYS A 13 -7.40 -3.05 28.68
N ALA A 14 -7.89 -4.16 29.23
CA ALA A 14 -7.08 -5.36 29.44
C ALA A 14 -6.62 -5.95 28.10
N ASN A 15 -7.48 -5.92 27.08
CA ASN A 15 -7.12 -6.35 25.73
C ASN A 15 -6.03 -5.49 25.09
N MET A 16 -6.14 -4.17 25.20
CA MET A 16 -5.08 -3.26 24.77
C MET A 16 -3.75 -3.54 25.48
N LEU A 17 -3.77 -3.70 26.80
CA LEU A 17 -2.58 -3.95 27.60
C LEU A 17 -1.92 -5.28 27.21
N VAL A 18 -2.69 -6.36 27.08
CA VAL A 18 -2.17 -7.67 26.65
C VAL A 18 -1.65 -7.63 25.22
N SER A 19 -2.33 -6.92 24.31
CA SER A 19 -1.86 -6.74 22.93
C SER A 19 -0.50 -6.05 22.90
N VAL A 20 -0.33 -4.96 23.67
CA VAL A 20 0.95 -4.25 23.79
C VAL A 20 2.04 -5.16 24.37
N LEU A 21 1.74 -5.91 25.44
CA LEU A 21 2.72 -6.83 26.03
C LEU A 21 3.17 -7.93 25.05
N VAL A 22 2.24 -8.48 24.27
CA VAL A 22 2.56 -9.49 23.25
C VAL A 22 3.32 -8.86 22.09
N ASP A 23 2.96 -7.66 21.64
CA ASP A 23 3.70 -6.93 20.59
C ASP A 23 5.15 -6.64 21.01
N VAL A 24 5.37 -6.19 22.25
CA VAL A 24 6.71 -6.00 22.84
C VAL A 24 7.45 -7.33 22.98
N ALA A 25 6.79 -8.39 23.45
CA ALA A 25 7.43 -9.71 23.57
C ALA A 25 7.88 -10.25 22.20
N LEU A 26 7.03 -10.13 21.17
CA LEU A 26 7.37 -10.50 19.79
C LEU A 26 8.50 -9.63 19.23
N GLY A 27 8.50 -8.33 19.54
CA GLY A 27 9.56 -7.40 19.18
C GLY A 27 10.91 -7.77 19.81
N VAL A 28 10.91 -8.12 21.10
CA VAL A 28 12.12 -8.59 21.81
C VAL A 28 12.59 -9.93 21.24
N LEU A 29 11.69 -10.86 20.90
CA LEU A 29 12.05 -12.10 20.23
C LEU A 29 12.70 -11.85 18.86
N LEU A 30 12.15 -10.91 18.07
CA LEU A 30 12.75 -10.47 16.81
C LEU A 30 14.13 -9.84 17.03
N MET A 31 14.28 -8.99 18.03
CA MET A 31 15.57 -8.39 18.39
C MET A 31 16.59 -9.47 18.75
N LEU A 32 16.25 -10.38 19.65
CA LEU A 32 17.15 -11.48 20.03
C LEU A 32 17.55 -12.33 18.84
N TRP A 33 16.63 -12.55 17.90
CA TRP A 33 16.95 -13.24 16.65
C TRP A 33 17.89 -12.41 15.76
N LEU A 34 17.65 -11.12 15.56
CA LEU A 34 18.50 -10.24 14.73
C LEU A 34 19.93 -10.11 15.26
N TYR A 35 20.09 -9.99 16.57
CA TYR A 35 21.38 -9.79 17.22
C TYR A 35 22.14 -11.08 17.52
N ARG A 36 21.50 -12.23 17.34
CA ARG A 36 22.16 -13.53 17.47
C ARG A 36 22.91 -13.87 16.18
N ASP A 37 24.06 -14.53 16.30
CA ASP A 37 24.84 -15.10 15.20
C ASP A 37 25.09 -14.13 14.02
N ASP A 38 25.31 -12.83 14.31
CA ASP A 38 25.61 -11.78 13.33
C ASP A 38 24.62 -11.69 12.13
N HIS A 39 23.34 -12.03 12.36
CA HIS A 39 22.31 -11.96 11.31
C HIS A 39 22.17 -10.56 10.68
N ILE A 40 22.41 -9.49 11.44
CA ILE A 40 22.42 -8.11 10.91
C ILE A 40 23.53 -7.92 9.87
N THR A 41 24.74 -8.40 10.15
CA THR A 41 25.87 -8.34 9.23
C THR A 41 25.59 -9.19 7.99
N MET A 42 24.98 -10.37 8.15
CA MET A 42 24.54 -11.19 7.02
C MET A 42 23.53 -10.44 6.13
N LEU A 43 22.50 -9.82 6.72
CA LEU A 43 21.51 -9.03 5.99
C LEU A 43 22.16 -7.84 5.25
N ALA A 44 23.04 -7.10 5.93
CA ALA A 44 23.79 -5.99 5.33
C ALA A 44 24.61 -6.44 4.12
N ASN A 45 25.35 -7.55 4.26
CA ASN A 45 26.18 -8.11 3.19
C ASN A 45 25.36 -8.65 2.02
N THR A 46 24.11 -9.05 2.24
CA THR A 46 23.19 -9.47 1.15
C THR A 46 22.47 -8.32 0.46
N LEU A 47 22.34 -7.16 1.11
CA LEU A 47 21.53 -6.04 0.61
C LEU A 47 22.14 -5.40 -0.64
N VAL A 48 23.46 -5.17 -0.66
CA VAL A 48 24.15 -4.58 -1.82
C VAL A 48 24.11 -5.51 -3.04
N PRO A 49 24.47 -6.81 -2.94
CA PRO A 49 24.30 -7.75 -4.05
C PRO A 49 22.85 -7.88 -4.54
N ALA A 50 21.86 -7.81 -3.65
CA ALA A 50 20.46 -7.80 -4.04
C ALA A 50 20.10 -6.52 -4.81
N ALA A 51 20.60 -5.36 -4.39
CA ALA A 51 20.44 -4.10 -5.11
C ALA A 51 21.08 -4.15 -6.51
N ASP A 52 22.27 -4.74 -6.63
CA ASP A 52 22.94 -4.97 -7.91
C ASP A 52 22.13 -5.87 -8.84
N HIS A 53 21.58 -6.95 -8.30
CA HIS A 53 20.72 -7.84 -9.07
C HIS A 53 19.49 -7.10 -9.59
N VAL A 54 18.81 -6.33 -8.73
CA VAL A 54 17.65 -5.50 -9.14
C VAL A 54 18.05 -4.45 -10.18
N ALA A 55 19.20 -3.78 -10.01
CA ALA A 55 19.71 -2.81 -10.98
C ALA A 55 19.91 -3.46 -12.36
N LYS A 56 20.49 -4.66 -12.39
CA LYS A 56 20.74 -5.43 -13.61
C LYS A 56 19.45 -5.86 -14.30
N GLU A 57 18.47 -6.36 -13.55
CA GLU A 57 17.16 -6.74 -14.11
C GLU A 57 16.42 -5.51 -14.69
N LEU A 58 16.48 -4.37 -14.01
CA LEU A 58 15.91 -3.12 -14.51
C LEU A 58 16.63 -2.60 -15.76
N ASP A 59 17.96 -2.71 -15.81
CA ASP A 59 18.77 -2.37 -16.98
C ASP A 59 18.38 -3.25 -18.18
N GLN A 60 18.33 -4.57 -17.99
CA GLN A 60 17.91 -5.52 -19.03
C GLN A 60 16.48 -5.28 -19.51
N LEU A 61 15.56 -4.97 -18.59
CA LEU A 61 14.18 -4.62 -18.92
C LEU A 61 14.11 -3.35 -19.79
N LEU A 62 14.90 -2.33 -19.46
CA LEU A 62 14.98 -1.10 -20.25
C LEU A 62 15.64 -1.32 -21.61
N GLN A 63 16.70 -2.12 -21.69
CA GLN A 63 17.31 -2.49 -22.95
C GLN A 63 16.35 -3.27 -23.85
N TRP A 64 15.57 -4.20 -23.28
CA TRP A 64 14.52 -4.92 -23.98
C TRP A 64 13.43 -3.97 -24.50
N LEU A 65 13.05 -2.99 -23.67
CA LEU A 65 12.07 -1.95 -24.00
C LEU A 65 12.56 -1.03 -25.14
N MET A 66 13.86 -0.71 -25.16
CA MET A 66 14.53 0.07 -26.21
C MET A 66 14.69 -0.65 -27.57
N GLY A 67 14.52 -1.97 -27.57
CA GLY A 67 14.71 -2.84 -28.72
C GLY A 67 13.46 -2.92 -29.59
N ALA A 68 12.64 -3.93 -29.31
CA ALA A 68 11.36 -4.20 -30.00
C ALA A 68 10.48 -5.05 -29.07
N PRO A 69 9.96 -4.47 -27.98
CA PRO A 69 9.20 -5.20 -26.97
C PRO A 69 7.97 -5.83 -27.61
N ALA A 70 7.85 -7.16 -27.50
CA ALA A 70 6.73 -7.95 -28.06
C ALA A 70 6.44 -7.68 -29.57
N GLY A 71 7.44 -7.26 -30.35
CA GLY A 71 7.29 -6.94 -31.77
C GLY A 71 6.62 -5.58 -32.06
N LEU A 72 6.34 -4.77 -31.04
CA LEU A 72 5.80 -3.42 -31.22
C LEU A 72 6.88 -2.49 -31.78
N LYS A 73 6.66 -1.95 -32.98
CA LYS A 73 7.55 -0.97 -33.59
C LYS A 73 7.37 0.39 -32.92
N MET A 74 8.23 0.66 -31.94
CA MET A 74 8.24 1.91 -31.19
C MET A 74 8.95 3.04 -31.93
N ASN A 75 8.71 4.29 -31.53
CA ASN A 75 9.47 5.42 -32.03
C ASN A 75 10.89 5.39 -31.46
N ARG A 76 11.88 5.05 -32.29
CA ARG A 76 13.28 4.86 -31.90
C ARG A 76 13.92 6.08 -31.22
N ALA A 77 13.63 7.28 -31.70
CA ALA A 77 14.25 8.49 -31.15
C ALA A 77 13.76 8.76 -29.72
N LEU A 78 12.44 8.70 -29.51
CA LEU A 78 11.86 8.89 -28.18
C LEU A 78 12.30 7.80 -27.21
N ASP A 79 12.28 6.55 -27.67
CA ASP A 79 12.64 5.37 -26.90
C ASP A 79 14.11 5.41 -26.43
N GLN A 80 15.03 5.84 -27.30
CA GLN A 80 16.43 6.04 -26.92
C GLN A 80 16.63 7.14 -25.88
N VAL A 81 15.93 8.26 -26.00
CA VAL A 81 16.01 9.36 -25.03
C VAL A 81 15.47 8.91 -23.67
N LEU A 82 14.31 8.25 -23.68
CA LEU A 82 13.63 7.82 -22.46
C LEU A 82 14.39 6.69 -21.76
N GLY A 83 14.87 5.71 -22.51
CA GLY A 83 15.69 4.62 -21.99
C GLY A 83 17.00 5.11 -21.38
N ARG A 84 17.76 5.97 -22.09
CA ARG A 84 18.99 6.58 -21.54
C ARG A 84 18.71 7.40 -20.27
N PHE A 85 17.61 8.14 -20.24
CA PHE A 85 17.20 8.90 -19.06
C PHE A 85 16.97 7.98 -17.85
N PHE A 86 16.22 6.89 -17.99
CA PHE A 86 15.95 5.98 -16.88
C PHE A 86 17.16 5.14 -16.48
N LEU A 87 17.96 4.68 -17.45
CA LEU A 87 19.22 3.97 -17.19
C LEU A 87 20.18 4.84 -16.36
N TYR A 88 20.31 6.12 -16.71
CA TYR A 88 21.13 7.07 -15.93
C TYR A 88 20.68 7.15 -14.47
N HIS A 89 19.37 7.18 -14.20
CA HIS A 89 18.87 7.22 -12.83
C HIS A 89 19.07 5.90 -12.07
N ILE A 90 18.98 4.74 -12.75
CA ILE A 90 19.32 3.44 -12.14
C ILE A 90 20.80 3.44 -11.74
N HIS A 91 21.68 3.90 -12.62
CA HIS A 91 23.12 3.99 -12.36
C HIS A 91 23.42 4.94 -11.19
N LEU A 92 22.70 6.07 -11.11
CA LEU A 92 22.81 7.01 -9.99
C LEU A 92 22.36 6.35 -8.68
N TRP A 93 21.22 5.67 -8.69
CA TRP A 93 20.69 4.96 -7.52
C TRP A 93 21.66 3.87 -7.02
N ILE A 94 22.13 2.98 -7.90
CA ILE A 94 23.03 1.90 -7.49
C ILE A 94 24.37 2.46 -7.00
N SER A 95 24.90 3.52 -7.62
CA SER A 95 26.11 4.22 -7.14
C SER A 95 25.91 4.80 -5.75
N TYR A 96 24.72 5.34 -5.46
CA TYR A 96 24.38 5.82 -4.12
C TYR A 96 24.30 4.68 -3.10
N ILE A 97 23.72 3.53 -3.46
CA ILE A 97 23.71 2.34 -2.59
C ILE A 97 25.14 1.88 -2.27
N HIS A 98 26.04 1.86 -3.25
CA HIS A 98 27.45 1.53 -3.02
C HIS A 98 28.14 2.53 -2.09
N LEU A 99 27.86 3.83 -2.26
CA LEU A 99 28.37 4.86 -1.36
C LEU A 99 27.85 4.69 0.07
N MET A 100 26.60 4.22 0.21
CA MET A 100 25.98 3.96 1.50
C MET A 100 26.36 2.61 2.12
N SER A 101 26.98 1.70 1.36
CA SER A 101 27.37 0.34 1.79
C SER A 101 28.00 0.28 3.19
N PRO A 102 29.02 1.09 3.55
CA PRO A 102 29.62 1.00 4.88
C PRO A 102 28.68 1.41 6.03
N PHE A 103 27.60 2.15 5.74
CA PHE A 103 26.63 2.60 6.74
C PHE A 103 25.42 1.66 6.87
N ILE A 104 25.17 0.78 5.90
CA ILE A 104 23.99 -0.10 5.87
C ILE A 104 23.92 -0.97 7.12
N GLU A 105 25.04 -1.57 7.52
CA GLU A 105 25.10 -2.40 8.73
C GLU A 105 24.73 -1.61 9.99
N GLY A 106 25.27 -0.39 10.13
CA GLY A 106 24.91 0.50 11.25
C GLY A 106 23.43 0.88 11.24
N ILE A 107 22.86 1.21 10.08
CA ILE A 107 21.43 1.54 9.94
C ILE A 107 20.56 0.34 10.36
N LEU A 108 20.89 -0.88 9.90
CA LEU A 108 20.16 -2.09 10.29
C LEU A 108 20.34 -2.42 11.77
N TRP A 109 21.51 -2.15 12.34
CA TRP A 109 21.77 -2.31 13.77
C TRP A 109 20.88 -1.38 14.61
N TYR A 110 20.90 -0.07 14.35
CA TYR A 110 20.03 0.87 15.07
C TYR A 110 18.54 0.63 14.79
N GLY A 111 18.19 0.22 13.58
CA GLY A 111 16.83 -0.18 13.22
C GLY A 111 16.36 -1.41 13.99
N GLY A 112 17.22 -2.42 14.16
CA GLY A 112 16.95 -3.63 14.92
C GLY A 112 16.69 -3.35 16.41
N LEU A 113 17.38 -2.37 16.99
CA LEU A 113 17.14 -1.95 18.38
C LEU A 113 15.70 -1.47 18.60
N SER A 114 15.10 -0.84 17.60
CA SER A 114 13.72 -0.34 17.69
C SER A 114 12.66 -1.43 17.90
N ALA A 115 12.99 -2.69 17.60
CA ALA A 115 12.13 -3.82 17.88
C ALA A 115 11.86 -4.02 19.38
N CYS A 116 12.68 -3.43 20.27
CA CYS A 116 12.40 -3.44 21.72
C CYS A 116 11.11 -2.69 22.09
N LEU A 117 10.65 -1.76 21.24
CA LEU A 117 9.40 -1.02 21.42
C LEU A 117 8.16 -1.81 20.98
N GLY A 118 8.34 -2.89 20.22
CA GLY A 118 7.26 -3.71 19.68
C GLY A 118 7.55 -4.17 18.24
N LEU A 119 6.98 -5.32 17.87
CA LEU A 119 7.06 -5.84 16.51
C LEU A 119 6.37 -4.88 15.52
N SER A 120 5.24 -4.30 15.91
CA SER A 120 4.48 -3.34 15.11
C SER A 120 5.30 -2.09 14.77
N PHE A 121 6.14 -1.63 15.71
CA PHE A 121 7.05 -0.52 15.49
C PHE A 121 8.15 -0.90 14.48
N ALA A 122 8.78 -2.07 14.66
CA ALA A 122 9.82 -2.56 13.75
C ALA A 122 9.31 -2.76 12.32
N LEU A 123 8.10 -3.31 12.15
CA LEU A 123 7.47 -3.49 10.83
C LEU A 123 7.14 -2.15 10.16
N SER A 124 6.74 -1.15 10.95
CA SER A 124 6.49 0.20 10.44
C SER A 124 7.78 0.86 9.96
N LEU A 125 8.86 0.77 10.76
CA LEU A 125 10.19 1.25 10.36
C LEU A 125 10.71 0.54 9.10
N LEU A 126 10.50 -0.78 8.99
CA LEU A 126 10.85 -1.53 7.79
C LEU A 126 10.09 -1.04 6.55
N SER A 127 8.80 -0.71 6.69
CA SER A 127 8.01 -0.13 5.59
C SER A 127 8.59 1.20 5.10
N ASP A 128 9.05 2.05 6.02
CA ASP A 128 9.70 3.33 5.72
C ASP A 128 11.05 3.14 5.03
N MET A 129 11.87 2.19 5.52
CA MET A 129 13.14 1.83 4.87
C MET A 129 12.93 1.33 3.44
N VAL A 130 11.91 0.50 3.22
CA VAL A 130 11.54 0.00 1.89
C VAL A 130 11.08 1.15 0.99
N ALA A 131 10.30 2.10 1.51
CA ALA A 131 9.89 3.30 0.77
C ALA A 131 11.09 4.12 0.32
N LEU A 132 12.06 4.35 1.19
CA LEU A 132 13.29 5.07 0.87
C LEU A 132 14.15 4.32 -0.15
N PHE A 133 14.35 3.02 0.05
CA PHE A 133 15.15 2.19 -0.85
C PHE A 133 14.58 2.14 -2.28
N THR A 134 13.25 2.05 -2.39
CA THR A 134 12.51 1.98 -3.67
C THR A 134 12.05 3.35 -4.19
N PHE A 135 12.58 4.45 -3.64
CA PHE A 135 12.20 5.81 -4.05
C PHE A 135 12.40 6.08 -5.55
N HIS A 136 13.46 5.53 -6.14
CA HIS A 136 13.74 5.64 -7.58
C HIS A 136 12.59 5.08 -8.45
N ILE A 137 11.97 3.96 -8.04
CA ILE A 137 10.81 3.36 -8.73
C ILE A 137 9.60 4.30 -8.65
N TYR A 138 9.38 4.94 -7.49
CA TYR A 138 8.34 5.94 -7.36
C TYR A 138 8.58 7.14 -8.28
N CYS A 139 9.80 7.65 -8.36
CA CYS A 139 10.17 8.70 -9.31
C CYS A 139 9.88 8.30 -10.75
N PHE A 140 10.24 7.09 -11.17
CA PHE A 140 9.99 6.59 -12.53
C PHE A 140 8.50 6.51 -12.84
N TYR A 141 7.71 5.99 -11.90
CA TYR A 141 6.26 5.98 -12.00
C TYR A 141 5.71 7.40 -12.17
N VAL A 142 6.15 8.37 -11.35
CA VAL A 142 5.68 9.76 -11.43
C VAL A 142 6.05 10.39 -12.77
N TYR A 143 7.28 10.22 -13.24
CA TYR A 143 7.72 10.75 -14.53
C TYR A 143 6.95 10.14 -15.70
N GLY A 144 6.79 8.81 -15.70
CA GLY A 144 5.98 8.10 -16.70
C GLY A 144 4.53 8.55 -16.71
N ALA A 145 3.89 8.64 -15.53
CA ALA A 145 2.51 9.08 -15.38
C ALA A 145 2.30 10.50 -15.89
N ARG A 146 3.20 11.43 -15.54
CA ARG A 146 3.15 12.83 -16.00
C ARG A 146 3.32 12.95 -17.50
N LEU A 147 4.28 12.23 -18.07
CA LEU A 147 4.53 12.24 -19.51
C LEU A 147 3.37 11.63 -20.29
N TYR A 148 2.78 10.54 -19.79
CA TYR A 148 1.60 9.93 -20.38
C TYR A 148 0.37 10.84 -20.28
N CYS A 149 0.11 11.41 -19.09
CA CYS A 149 -0.92 12.45 -18.89
C CYS A 149 -0.78 13.58 -19.91
N LEU A 150 0.42 14.15 -20.05
CA LEU A 150 0.68 15.25 -20.97
C LEU A 150 0.27 14.88 -22.41
N LYS A 151 0.58 13.66 -22.85
CA LYS A 151 0.20 13.19 -24.19
C LYS A 151 -1.30 12.97 -24.35
N ILE A 152 -1.98 12.41 -23.36
CA ILE A 152 -3.44 12.22 -23.39
C ILE A 152 -4.16 13.57 -23.41
N TYR A 153 -3.76 14.52 -22.56
CA TYR A 153 -4.33 15.87 -22.57
C TYR A 153 -3.99 16.62 -23.86
N GLY A 154 -2.77 16.46 -24.38
CA GLY A 154 -2.35 17.03 -25.68
C GLY A 154 -3.20 16.52 -26.83
N LEU A 155 -3.36 15.20 -26.95
CA LEU A 155 -4.21 14.55 -27.95
C LEU A 155 -5.67 14.96 -27.81
N SER A 156 -6.21 14.98 -26.58
CA SER A 156 -7.57 15.44 -26.31
C SER A 156 -7.77 16.90 -26.72
N SER A 157 -6.76 17.76 -26.49
CA SER A 157 -6.81 19.16 -26.89
C SER A 157 -6.81 19.34 -28.40
N LEU A 158 -5.92 18.65 -29.11
CA LEU A 158 -5.82 18.68 -30.56
C LEU A 158 -7.04 18.04 -31.25
N TRP A 159 -7.62 17.02 -30.64
CA TRP A 159 -8.88 16.45 -31.10
C TRP A 159 -10.03 17.47 -31.06
N ARG A 160 -10.07 18.34 -30.04
CA ARG A 160 -11.04 19.44 -29.98
C ARG A 160 -10.76 20.49 -31.06
N LEU A 161 -9.49 20.81 -31.31
CA LEU A 161 -9.06 21.72 -32.38
C LEU A 161 -9.63 21.30 -33.75
N PHE A 162 -9.54 20.01 -34.12
CA PHE A 162 -10.12 19.51 -35.38
C PHE A 162 -11.64 19.66 -35.49
N ARG A 163 -12.33 19.69 -34.35
CA ARG A 163 -13.79 19.84 -34.31
C ARG A 163 -14.22 21.30 -34.24
N GLY A 164 -13.29 22.26 -34.33
CA GLY A 164 -13.59 23.68 -34.12
C GLY A 164 -14.00 23.99 -32.69
N LYS A 165 -13.46 23.26 -31.70
CA LYS A 165 -13.85 23.38 -30.29
C LYS A 165 -12.65 23.75 -29.41
N LYS A 166 -12.87 24.60 -28.41
CA LYS A 166 -11.88 25.06 -27.42
C LYS A 166 -12.40 24.85 -26.00
N TRP A 167 -11.53 24.43 -25.08
CA TRP A 167 -11.87 24.44 -23.66
C TRP A 167 -11.70 25.84 -23.08
N ASN A 168 -12.77 26.38 -22.49
CA ASN A 168 -12.76 27.66 -21.82
C ASN A 168 -12.57 27.46 -20.32
N VAL A 169 -11.36 27.78 -19.82
CA VAL A 169 -11.00 27.62 -18.41
C VAL A 169 -11.85 28.52 -17.49
N LEU A 170 -12.26 29.71 -17.95
CA LEU A 170 -13.02 30.66 -17.14
C LEU A 170 -14.46 30.21 -16.92
N ARG A 171 -15.06 29.53 -17.91
CA ARG A 171 -16.45 29.06 -17.87
C ARG A 171 -16.59 27.55 -17.71
N GLN A 172 -15.47 26.84 -17.54
CA GLN A 172 -15.38 25.37 -17.40
C GLN A 172 -16.25 24.60 -18.42
N ARG A 173 -16.27 25.06 -19.68
CA ARG A 173 -17.09 24.47 -20.76
C ARG A 173 -16.36 24.46 -22.10
N VAL A 174 -16.85 23.66 -23.06
CA VAL A 174 -16.34 23.60 -24.43
C VAL A 174 -17.08 24.61 -25.31
N ASP A 175 -16.35 25.55 -25.89
CA ASP A 175 -16.87 26.59 -26.79
C ASP A 175 -16.49 26.30 -28.25
N SER A 176 -17.34 26.69 -29.20
CA SER A 176 -17.00 26.67 -30.62
C SER A 176 -16.05 27.82 -30.96
N CYS A 177 -15.05 27.57 -31.79
CA CYS A 177 -14.06 28.54 -32.21
C CYS A 177 -13.74 28.30 -33.70
N SER A 178 -13.72 29.38 -34.49
CA SER A 178 -13.26 29.36 -35.87
C SER A 178 -11.73 29.38 -35.90
N TYR A 179 -11.13 28.37 -36.50
CA TYR A 179 -9.68 28.26 -36.67
C TYR A 179 -9.31 28.45 -38.13
N ASP A 180 -8.17 29.11 -38.37
CA ASP A 180 -7.62 29.27 -39.72
C ASP A 180 -7.05 27.94 -40.25
N LEU A 181 -6.93 27.82 -41.57
CA LEU A 181 -6.42 26.61 -42.22
C LEU A 181 -5.01 26.24 -41.75
N ASP A 182 -4.14 27.23 -41.56
CA ASP A 182 -2.76 27.02 -41.10
C ASP A 182 -2.71 26.45 -39.68
N GLN A 183 -3.59 26.92 -38.80
CA GLN A 183 -3.70 26.43 -37.42
C GLN A 183 -4.20 24.99 -37.39
N LEU A 184 -5.17 24.66 -38.26
CA LEU A 184 -5.67 23.30 -38.41
C LEU A 184 -4.58 22.37 -38.92
N PHE A 185 -3.81 22.80 -39.92
CA PHE A 185 -2.69 22.05 -40.49
C PHE A 185 -1.62 21.73 -39.44
N ILE A 186 -1.14 22.73 -38.69
CA ILE A 186 -0.17 22.53 -37.60
C ILE A 186 -0.74 21.59 -36.53
N GLY A 187 -2.04 21.74 -36.21
CA GLY A 187 -2.74 20.86 -35.29
C GLY A 187 -2.73 19.40 -35.74
N THR A 188 -2.97 19.14 -37.03
CA THR A 188 -2.97 17.78 -37.60
C THR A 188 -1.57 17.15 -37.56
N LEU A 189 -0.54 17.93 -37.86
CA LEU A 189 0.85 17.49 -37.77
C LEU A 189 1.23 17.14 -36.33
N LEU A 190 0.93 18.01 -35.36
CA LEU A 190 1.26 17.74 -33.96
C LEU A 190 0.47 16.54 -33.40
N PHE A 191 -0.81 16.40 -33.79
CA PHE A 191 -1.63 15.28 -33.37
C PHE A 191 -1.11 13.95 -33.89
N THR A 192 -0.75 13.88 -35.17
CA THR A 192 -0.18 12.66 -35.77
C THR A 192 1.15 12.30 -35.11
N ILE A 193 2.03 13.26 -34.84
CA ILE A 193 3.26 13.04 -34.06
C ILE A 193 2.94 12.48 -32.67
N LEU A 194 2.10 13.16 -31.89
CA LEU A 194 1.76 12.70 -30.54
C LEU A 194 1.09 11.32 -30.53
N LEU A 195 0.25 11.03 -31.52
CA LEU A 195 -0.43 9.75 -31.66
C LEU A 195 0.57 8.62 -31.93
N PHE A 196 1.53 8.83 -32.82
CA PHE A 196 2.59 7.84 -33.09
C PHE A 196 3.60 7.70 -31.96
N LEU A 197 3.79 8.75 -31.14
CA LEU A 197 4.65 8.71 -29.96
C LEU A 197 3.95 8.10 -28.74
N LEU A 198 2.61 8.02 -28.72
CA LEU A 198 1.82 7.58 -27.57
C LEU A 198 2.13 6.13 -27.14
N PRO A 199 2.20 5.12 -28.05
CA PRO A 199 2.43 3.73 -27.68
C PRO A 199 3.73 3.55 -26.89
N THR A 200 4.81 4.25 -27.29
CA THR A 200 6.10 4.21 -26.59
C THR A 200 5.97 4.67 -25.15
N THR A 201 5.38 5.83 -24.90
CA THR A 201 5.19 6.29 -23.52
C THR A 201 4.20 5.47 -22.72
N ALA A 202 3.15 4.94 -23.35
CA ALA A 202 2.18 4.10 -22.67
C ALA A 202 2.84 2.83 -22.14
N LEU A 203 3.76 2.23 -22.91
CA LEU A 203 4.48 1.04 -22.50
C LEU A 203 5.44 1.29 -21.33
N TYR A 204 6.24 2.37 -21.38
CA TYR A 204 7.10 2.75 -20.25
C TYR A 204 6.26 3.04 -18.99
N TYR A 205 5.16 3.80 -19.13
CA TYR A 205 4.25 4.06 -18.03
C TYR A 205 3.68 2.77 -17.42
N LEU A 206 3.24 1.83 -18.26
CA LEU A 206 2.72 0.55 -17.81
C LEU A 206 3.77 -0.24 -17.02
N VAL A 207 4.99 -0.37 -17.55
CA VAL A 207 6.07 -1.12 -16.90
C VAL A 207 6.40 -0.54 -15.51
N PHE A 208 6.59 0.78 -15.40
CA PHE A 208 6.88 1.40 -14.10
C PHE A 208 5.70 1.38 -13.13
N THR A 209 4.47 1.40 -13.65
CA THR A 209 3.28 1.19 -12.83
C THR A 209 3.27 -0.21 -12.23
N LEU A 210 3.58 -1.24 -13.02
CA LEU A 210 3.63 -2.62 -12.52
C LEU A 210 4.72 -2.78 -11.45
N LEU A 211 5.91 -2.23 -11.68
CA LEU A 211 6.98 -2.22 -10.67
C LEU A 211 6.54 -1.50 -9.38
N ARG A 212 5.89 -0.33 -9.51
CA ARG A 212 5.36 0.40 -8.34
C ARG A 212 4.27 -0.39 -7.63
N LEU A 213 3.41 -1.11 -8.34
CA LEU A 213 2.37 -1.93 -7.75
C LEU A 213 2.97 -3.05 -6.89
N VAL A 214 4.02 -3.72 -7.36
CA VAL A 214 4.72 -4.76 -6.58
C VAL A 214 5.25 -4.20 -5.25
N VAL A 215 5.89 -3.02 -5.28
CA VAL A 215 6.39 -2.35 -4.07
C VAL A 215 5.24 -1.99 -3.12
N VAL A 216 4.16 -1.41 -3.65
CA VAL A 216 2.99 -1.01 -2.84
C VAL A 216 2.29 -2.24 -2.24
N LEU A 217 2.22 -3.36 -2.97
CA LEU A 217 1.67 -4.61 -2.45
C LEU A 217 2.50 -5.14 -1.28
N PHE A 218 3.82 -5.14 -1.40
CA PHE A 218 4.71 -5.55 -0.31
C PHE A 218 4.55 -4.65 0.93
N GLN A 219 4.54 -3.32 0.76
CA GLN A 219 4.26 -2.39 1.85
C GLN A 219 2.86 -2.59 2.44
N GLY A 220 1.87 -2.88 1.60
CA GLY A 220 0.51 -3.20 2.03
C GLY A 220 0.44 -4.44 2.93
N VAL A 221 1.25 -5.47 2.65
CA VAL A 221 1.37 -6.66 3.52
C VAL A 221 1.98 -6.30 4.87
N LEU A 222 3.00 -5.43 4.90
CA LEU A 222 3.58 -4.94 6.17
C LEU A 222 2.55 -4.16 6.99
N HIS A 223 1.83 -3.22 6.37
CA HIS A 223 0.77 -2.47 7.05
C HIS A 223 -0.37 -3.36 7.54
N LEU A 224 -0.81 -4.33 6.74
CA LEU A 224 -1.81 -5.30 7.16
C LEU A 224 -1.34 -6.15 8.35
N SER A 225 -0.06 -6.51 8.39
CA SER A 225 0.54 -7.25 9.50
C SER A 225 0.52 -6.41 10.78
N VAL A 226 0.88 -5.12 10.69
CA VAL A 226 0.80 -4.17 11.81
C VAL A 226 -0.65 -4.01 12.29
N ASP A 227 -1.60 -3.87 11.36
CA ASP A 227 -3.03 -3.76 11.68
C ASP A 227 -3.56 -5.01 12.37
N PHE A 228 -3.12 -6.19 11.90
CA PHE A 228 -3.49 -7.46 12.50
C PHE A 228 -2.97 -7.57 13.94
N ILE A 229 -1.71 -7.22 14.20
CA ILE A 229 -1.13 -7.26 15.55
C ILE A 229 -1.86 -6.30 16.49
N ASN A 230 -2.19 -5.10 16.03
CA ASN A 230 -2.84 -4.07 16.85
C ASN A 230 -4.35 -4.28 17.06
N SER A 231 -5.02 -4.99 16.14
CA SER A 231 -6.48 -5.18 16.18
C SER A 231 -6.92 -6.48 16.85
N PHE A 232 -6.04 -7.47 16.94
CA PHE A 232 -6.43 -8.81 17.38
C PHE A 232 -6.72 -8.86 18.89
N PRO A 233 -7.93 -9.26 19.33
CA PRO A 233 -8.29 -9.21 20.74
C PRO A 233 -7.79 -10.43 21.54
N LEU A 234 -6.47 -10.49 21.72
CA LEU A 234 -5.75 -11.58 22.39
C LEU A 234 -6.29 -11.87 23.79
N PHE A 235 -6.64 -10.85 24.58
CA PHE A 235 -7.15 -11.04 25.93
C PHE A 235 -8.55 -11.67 25.92
N ALA A 236 -9.46 -11.16 25.09
CA ALA A 236 -10.83 -11.68 25.05
C ALA A 236 -10.87 -13.12 24.52
N VAL A 237 -10.03 -13.44 23.52
CA VAL A 237 -9.86 -14.80 22.99
C VAL A 237 -9.23 -15.72 24.04
N GLY A 238 -8.15 -15.28 24.71
CA GLY A 238 -7.53 -16.05 25.79
C GLY A 238 -8.47 -16.31 26.96
N LEU A 239 -9.29 -15.31 27.34
CA LEU A 239 -10.30 -15.44 28.38
C LEU A 239 -11.40 -16.42 27.97
N ARG A 240 -11.76 -16.46 26.68
CA ARG A 240 -12.70 -17.46 26.16
C ARG A 240 -12.13 -18.88 26.26
N ILE A 241 -10.86 -19.08 25.89
CA ILE A 241 -10.21 -20.40 25.93
C ILE A 241 -10.03 -20.89 27.37
N CYS A 242 -9.45 -20.07 28.24
CA CYS A 242 -9.13 -20.46 29.60
C CYS A 242 -10.32 -20.42 30.56
N ARG A 243 -11.28 -19.49 30.34
CA ARG A 243 -12.41 -19.23 31.25
C ARG A 243 -13.66 -18.80 30.50
N SER A 244 -14.20 -19.73 29.71
CA SER A 244 -15.40 -19.52 28.88
C SER A 244 -16.60 -18.95 29.64
N TYR A 245 -16.76 -19.25 30.93
CA TYR A 245 -17.87 -18.78 31.77
C TYR A 245 -17.89 -17.26 32.00
N ARG A 246 -16.77 -16.54 31.82
CA ARG A 246 -16.70 -15.07 32.01
C ARG A 246 -17.23 -14.28 30.81
N LEU A 247 -17.29 -14.91 29.62
CA LEU A 247 -17.81 -14.34 28.37
C LEU A 247 -19.11 -15.06 27.99
N ALA A 248 -20.12 -14.89 28.84
CA ALA A 248 -21.45 -15.45 28.64
C ALA A 248 -22.26 -14.60 27.66
N GLU A 249 -22.83 -15.23 26.64
CA GLU A 249 -23.84 -14.61 25.77
C GLU A 249 -25.20 -14.56 26.49
N GLY A 250 -25.46 -15.56 27.33
CA GLY A 250 -26.68 -15.69 28.11
C GLY A 250 -26.67 -16.92 29.00
N VAL A 251 -27.81 -17.18 29.62
CA VAL A 251 -28.03 -18.29 30.54
C VAL A 251 -29.14 -19.17 29.97
N LYS A 252 -28.91 -20.47 29.88
CA LYS A 252 -29.90 -21.47 29.52
C LYS A 252 -30.32 -22.21 30.78
N PHE A 253 -31.61 -22.27 31.06
CA PHE A 253 -32.14 -23.08 32.14
C PHE A 253 -32.63 -24.42 31.58
N ARG A 254 -32.13 -25.53 32.10
CA ARG A 254 -32.69 -26.87 31.85
C ARG A 254 -33.57 -27.27 33.02
N VAL A 255 -34.79 -27.72 32.75
CA VAL A 255 -35.67 -28.26 33.79
C VAL A 255 -35.19 -29.68 34.13
N LEU A 256 -34.95 -29.95 35.42
CA LEU A 256 -34.48 -31.26 35.89
C LEU A 256 -35.64 -32.21 36.21
N CYS A 257 -36.69 -31.70 36.85
CA CYS A 257 -37.90 -32.47 37.17
C CYS A 257 -39.14 -31.58 37.01
N ASP A 258 -40.19 -32.13 36.41
CA ASP A 258 -41.51 -31.50 36.25
C ASP A 258 -42.55 -32.42 36.90
N GLU A 259 -42.65 -32.34 38.23
CA GLU A 259 -43.65 -33.09 38.99
C GLU A 259 -44.77 -32.17 39.49
N PRO A 260 -46.04 -32.53 39.30
CA PRO A 260 -47.16 -31.70 39.72
C PRO A 260 -47.23 -31.61 41.25
N GLY A 261 -47.05 -30.40 41.80
CA GLY A 261 -47.15 -30.10 43.23
C GLY A 261 -45.83 -29.88 43.96
N VAL A 262 -44.68 -30.02 43.29
CA VAL A 262 -43.34 -29.77 43.85
C VAL A 262 -42.71 -28.53 43.17
N ALA A 263 -41.79 -27.85 43.88
CA ALA A 263 -41.08 -26.71 43.32
C ALA A 263 -40.25 -27.11 42.08
N LEU A 264 -40.30 -26.30 41.03
CA LEU A 264 -39.60 -26.54 39.78
C LEU A 264 -38.07 -26.49 39.98
N HIS A 265 -37.37 -27.57 39.69
CA HIS A 265 -35.91 -27.63 39.76
C HIS A 265 -35.28 -27.24 38.42
N LEU A 266 -34.64 -26.07 38.38
CA LEU A 266 -33.94 -25.55 37.19
C LEU A 266 -32.42 -25.65 37.36
N LEU A 267 -31.75 -26.29 36.40
CA LEU A 267 -30.30 -26.26 36.28
C LEU A 267 -29.88 -25.11 35.37
N MET A 268 -29.08 -24.21 35.91
CA MET A 268 -28.58 -23.04 35.20
C MET A 268 -27.28 -23.37 34.46
N GLU A 269 -27.31 -23.41 33.13
CA GLU A 269 -26.12 -23.55 32.26
C GLU A 269 -25.76 -22.19 31.64
N ILE A 270 -24.50 -21.78 31.71
CA ILE A 270 -24.03 -20.56 31.05
C ILE A 270 -23.66 -20.90 29.60
N ASN A 271 -24.23 -20.18 28.63
CA ASN A 271 -23.88 -20.37 27.22
C ASN A 271 -22.76 -19.39 26.81
N PRO A 272 -21.55 -19.88 26.49
CA PRO A 272 -20.43 -19.00 26.21
C PRO A 272 -20.45 -18.49 24.75
N LEU A 273 -20.05 -17.22 24.55
CA LEU A 273 -20.02 -16.55 23.24
C LEU A 273 -19.20 -17.32 22.19
N LYS A 274 -19.60 -17.28 20.93
CA LYS A 274 -18.78 -17.83 19.83
C LYS A 274 -17.50 -17.01 19.64
N VAL A 275 -16.39 -17.66 19.27
CA VAL A 275 -15.08 -17.00 19.08
C VAL A 275 -15.16 -15.90 18.02
N SER A 276 -15.88 -16.13 16.91
CA SER A 276 -16.10 -15.12 15.86
C SER A 276 -16.80 -13.87 16.40
N THR A 277 -17.81 -14.06 17.25
CA THR A 277 -18.57 -12.98 17.88
C THR A 277 -17.71 -12.22 18.91
N VAL A 278 -16.84 -12.93 19.64
CA VAL A 278 -15.86 -12.29 20.55
C VAL A 278 -14.90 -11.41 19.76
N VAL A 279 -14.37 -11.89 18.64
CA VAL A 279 -13.46 -11.09 17.80
C VAL A 279 -14.17 -9.85 17.28
N GLN A 280 -15.37 -9.97 16.71
CA GLN A 280 -16.13 -8.81 16.21
C GLN A 280 -16.52 -7.81 17.30
N THR A 281 -16.82 -8.28 18.51
CA THR A 281 -17.32 -7.42 19.60
C THR A 281 -16.20 -6.69 20.33
N TYR A 282 -15.02 -7.30 20.42
CA TYR A 282 -13.88 -6.78 21.19
C TYR A 282 -12.70 -6.36 20.32
N GLN A 283 -12.85 -6.35 18.99
CA GLN A 283 -11.84 -5.83 18.07
C GLN A 283 -11.53 -4.38 18.43
N THR A 284 -10.26 -4.06 18.62
CA THR A 284 -9.82 -2.70 18.88
C THR A 284 -9.93 -1.91 17.58
N PRO A 285 -10.57 -0.73 17.59
CA PRO A 285 -10.73 0.07 16.38
C PRO A 285 -9.34 0.46 15.86
N THR A 286 -9.02 0.02 14.66
CA THR A 286 -7.78 0.36 13.97
C THR A 286 -7.97 1.71 13.26
N TYR A 287 -7.04 2.65 13.45
CA TYR A 287 -7.04 3.94 12.74
C TYR A 287 -6.49 3.84 11.31
N SER A 288 -6.28 2.62 10.82
CA SER A 288 -5.61 2.37 9.55
C SER A 288 -6.46 2.81 8.37
N CYS A 289 -5.80 3.54 7.47
CA CYS A 289 -6.43 4.13 6.30
C CYS A 289 -6.62 3.06 5.23
N TYR A 290 -7.76 2.37 5.21
CA TYR A 290 -8.04 1.47 4.10
C TYR A 290 -8.18 2.25 2.77
N PRO A 291 -7.69 1.70 1.65
CA PRO A 291 -7.86 2.32 0.34
C PRO A 291 -9.34 2.50 0.05
N ARG A 292 -9.76 3.76 -0.02
CA ARG A 292 -11.17 4.15 -0.15
C ARG A 292 -11.70 4.08 -1.58
N ASP A 293 -10.79 4.04 -2.55
CA ASP A 293 -11.14 3.97 -3.96
C ASP A 293 -11.58 2.55 -4.33
N SER A 294 -12.73 2.42 -4.99
CA SER A 294 -13.11 1.14 -5.61
C SER A 294 -12.06 0.74 -6.64
N TRP A 295 -11.82 -0.56 -6.81
CA TRP A 295 -10.88 -1.08 -7.82
C TRP A 295 -11.13 -0.50 -9.22
N LEU A 296 -12.40 -0.28 -9.58
CA LEU A 296 -12.79 0.35 -10.84
C LEU A 296 -12.31 1.82 -10.94
N ALA A 297 -12.38 2.58 -9.83
CA ALA A 297 -11.89 3.95 -9.78
C ALA A 297 -10.36 4.01 -9.90
N LEU A 298 -9.63 3.08 -9.28
CA LEU A 298 -8.17 2.97 -9.42
C LEU A 298 -7.77 2.66 -10.87
N VAL A 299 -8.44 1.69 -11.50
CA VAL A 299 -8.21 1.36 -12.92
C VAL A 299 -8.49 2.57 -13.80
N LYS A 300 -9.59 3.29 -13.56
CA LYS A 300 -9.91 4.52 -14.31
C LYS A 300 -8.83 5.60 -14.14
N LYS A 301 -8.33 5.82 -12.92
CA LYS A 301 -7.24 6.78 -12.66
C LYS A 301 -5.95 6.37 -13.38
N LEU A 302 -5.65 5.08 -13.40
CA LEU A 302 -4.50 4.53 -14.13
C LEU A 302 -4.62 4.75 -15.63
N PHE A 303 -5.79 4.51 -16.22
CA PHE A 303 -6.02 4.76 -17.65
C PHE A 303 -5.85 6.22 -18.05
N VAL A 304 -6.18 7.16 -17.15
CA VAL A 304 -6.00 8.60 -17.36
C VAL A 304 -4.55 9.04 -17.09
N GLY A 305 -3.77 8.24 -16.37
CA GLY A 305 -2.41 8.58 -15.95
C GLY A 305 -2.35 9.38 -14.65
N GLU A 306 -3.45 9.47 -13.89
CA GLU A 306 -3.45 10.17 -12.61
C GLU A 306 -2.55 9.45 -11.60
N LEU A 307 -1.86 10.22 -10.75
CA LEU A 307 -1.02 9.64 -9.71
C LEU A 307 -1.89 8.95 -8.66
N ILE A 308 -1.67 7.65 -8.47
CA ILE A 308 -2.36 6.85 -7.46
C ILE A 308 -1.63 7.03 -6.12
N TYR A 309 -2.33 7.63 -5.17
CA TYR A 309 -1.91 7.70 -3.77
C TYR A 309 -2.80 6.77 -2.95
N PRO A 310 -2.34 5.55 -2.62
CA PRO A 310 -3.18 4.57 -1.92
C PRO A 310 -3.64 5.04 -0.53
N TRP A 311 -2.88 5.92 0.12
CA TRP A 311 -3.07 6.30 1.53
C TRP A 311 -3.39 7.80 1.73
N ARG A 312 -4.21 8.40 0.86
CA ARG A 312 -4.55 9.83 0.98
C ARG A 312 -5.67 10.05 2.00
N HIS A 313 -5.40 10.83 3.06
CA HIS A 313 -6.47 11.39 3.89
C HIS A 313 -7.35 12.30 3.03
N LYS A 314 -8.65 12.02 2.98
CA LYS A 314 -9.63 13.06 2.65
C LYS A 314 -9.63 14.00 3.86
N THR A 315 -8.97 15.15 3.74
CA THR A 315 -9.43 16.31 4.50
C THR A 315 -10.85 16.55 4.03
N THR A 316 -11.82 16.11 4.82
CA THR A 316 -13.17 16.65 4.76
C THR A 316 -13.06 18.12 5.14
N LYS A 317 -12.64 18.96 4.20
CA LYS A 317 -13.20 20.30 4.14
C LYS A 317 -14.64 20.09 3.70
N ALA A 318 -15.52 20.02 4.70
CA ALA A 318 -16.89 20.40 4.51
C ALA A 318 -16.83 21.90 4.20
N ASP A 319 -17.11 22.25 2.95
CA ASP A 319 -17.74 23.54 2.68
C ASP A 319 -19.18 23.48 3.24
#